data_AF-A0A7S1UXZ9-F1
#
_entry.id   AF-A0A7S1UXZ9-F1
#
_cell.length_a   1.000
_cell.length_b   1.000
_cell.length_c   1.000
_cell.angle_alpha   90.00
_cell.angle_beta   90.00
_cell.angle_gamma   90.00
#
_symmetry.space_group_name_H-M   'P 1'
#
loop_
_entity.id
_entity.type
_entity.pdbx_description
1 polymer ?
#
loop_
_entity_poly.entity_id
_entity_poly.type
_entity_poly.pdbx_seq_one_letter_code
_entity_poly.pdbx_strand_id
1 'polypeptide(L)'
;PELFLKTTKLAWWLGLGKNQLNGTLPTQLGRLIELAGFLEVDENKLSGPIPTELGRLTLLSDELALARNQFSGPIPSELGRLDRLTGLSLEFNPGINGTIPSELGGLTSLTTNL
;
A
#
# COMPACT_ATOMS: atom_id res chain seq x y z
N PRO A 1 -1.41 -15.74 -18.37
CA PRO A 1 -2.41 -16.20 -17.37
C PRO A 1 -1.90 -17.22 -16.32
N GLU A 2 -0.71 -17.82 -16.49
CA GLU A 2 -0.15 -18.79 -15.51
C GLU A 2 1.20 -18.39 -14.90
N LEU A 3 1.71 -17.18 -15.13
CA LEU A 3 3.04 -16.79 -14.65
C LEU A 3 3.14 -16.51 -13.14
N PHE A 4 2.03 -16.57 -12.40
CA PHE A 4 1.98 -16.23 -10.97
C PHE A 4 1.61 -17.41 -10.04
N LEU A 5 1.40 -18.62 -10.57
CA LEU A 5 0.90 -19.77 -9.77
C LEU A 5 2.01 -20.73 -9.26
N LYS A 6 3.29 -20.35 -9.28
CA LYS A 6 4.38 -21.27 -8.88
C LYS A 6 5.46 -20.73 -7.95
N THR A 7 5.20 -19.66 -7.19
CA THR A 7 6.17 -19.19 -6.19
C THR A 7 5.57 -19.13 -4.80
N THR A 8 5.56 -20.26 -4.08
CA THR A 8 5.64 -20.27 -2.60
C THR A 8 7.08 -19.97 -2.17
N LYS A 9 7.62 -18.84 -2.66
CA LYS A 9 8.74 -18.15 -2.03
C LYS A 9 8.12 -16.89 -1.45
N LEU A 10 8.25 -16.71 -0.14
CA LEU A 10 7.93 -15.49 0.59
C LEU A 10 8.33 -14.30 -0.29
N ALA A 11 7.34 -13.58 -0.83
CA ALA A 11 7.64 -12.40 -1.61
C ALA A 11 8.06 -11.35 -0.58
N TRP A 12 9.36 -11.06 -0.49
CA TRP A 12 9.80 -9.95 0.37
C TRP A 12 9.38 -8.61 -0.23
N TRP A 13 9.30 -8.54 -1.56
CA TRP A 13 9.18 -7.29 -2.30
C TRP A 13 8.22 -7.47 -3.48
N LEU A 14 7.31 -6.50 -3.65
CA LEU A 14 6.55 -6.32 -4.88
C LEU A 14 6.79 -4.89 -5.39
N GLY A 15 7.58 -4.78 -6.46
CA GLY A 15 7.95 -3.51 -7.08
C GLY A 15 7.19 -3.29 -8.37
N LEU A 16 6.30 -2.30 -8.36
CA LEU A 16 5.51 -1.84 -9.50
C LEU A 16 5.69 -0.32 -9.73
N GLY A 17 6.53 0.33 -8.92
CA GLY A 17 6.80 1.76 -8.99
C GLY A 17 7.45 2.19 -10.30
N LYS A 18 7.39 3.49 -10.62
CA LYS A 18 8.04 4.13 -11.79
C LYS A 18 7.59 3.53 -13.12
N ASN A 19 6.29 3.32 -13.26
CA ASN A 19 5.68 2.79 -14.47
C ASN A 19 4.61 3.76 -15.00
N GLN A 20 3.84 3.31 -15.99
CA GLN A 20 2.68 4.04 -16.52
C GLN A 20 1.36 3.34 -16.19
N LEU A 21 1.31 2.59 -15.08
CA LEU A 21 0.11 1.89 -14.64
C LEU A 21 -1.00 2.92 -14.40
N ASN A 22 -2.21 2.59 -14.83
CA ASN A 22 -3.38 3.44 -14.75
C ASN A 22 -4.60 2.65 -14.27
N GLY A 23 -5.72 3.34 -14.10
CA GLY A 23 -6.92 2.75 -13.49
C GLY A 23 -6.82 2.74 -11.98
N THR A 24 -7.44 1.76 -11.32
CA THR A 24 -7.51 1.65 -9.86
C THR A 24 -6.56 0.58 -9.34
N LEU A 25 -6.11 0.72 -8.09
CA LEU A 25 -5.33 -0.32 -7.43
C LEU A 25 -6.26 -1.52 -7.12
N PRO A 26 -5.96 -2.74 -7.59
CA PRO A 26 -6.88 -3.87 -7.47
C PRO A 26 -6.96 -4.40 -6.03
N THR A 27 -8.17 -4.68 -5.55
CA THR A 27 -8.41 -5.23 -4.20
C THR A 27 -7.76 -6.61 -3.99
N GLN A 28 -7.47 -7.32 -5.08
CA GLN A 28 -6.79 -8.61 -5.08
C GLN A 28 -5.36 -8.54 -4.53
N LEU A 29 -4.72 -7.36 -4.48
CA LEU A 29 -3.41 -7.21 -3.82
C LEU A 29 -3.46 -7.60 -2.34
N GLY A 30 -4.61 -7.44 -1.68
CA GLY A 30 -4.80 -7.92 -0.30
C GLY A 30 -4.76 -9.44 -0.13
N ARG A 31 -4.56 -10.22 -1.21
CA ARG A 31 -4.30 -11.67 -1.16
C ARG A 31 -2.82 -12.00 -0.98
N LEU A 32 -1.93 -11.03 -1.13
CA LEU A 32 -0.48 -11.20 -0.96
C LEU A 32 -0.09 -11.22 0.52
N ILE A 33 -0.80 -12.00 1.35
CA ILE A 33 -0.65 -12.01 2.81
C ILE A 33 0.76 -12.43 3.28
N GLU A 34 1.52 -13.09 2.39
CA GLU A 34 2.91 -13.48 2.61
C GLU A 34 3.93 -12.39 2.22
N LEU A 35 3.47 -11.20 1.76
CA LEU A 35 4.32 -10.07 1.41
C LEU A 35 4.87 -9.42 2.68
N ALA A 36 6.19 -9.49 2.86
CA ALA A 36 6.82 -9.19 4.14
C ALA A 36 7.59 -7.87 4.20
N GLY A 37 8.14 -7.37 3.10
CA GLY A 37 8.99 -6.17 3.11
C GLY A 37 8.29 -4.97 2.50
N PHE A 38 8.30 -4.90 1.16
CA PHE A 38 7.94 -3.71 0.41
C PHE A 38 6.77 -3.94 -0.55
N LEU A 39 5.83 -3.00 -0.57
CA LEU A 39 4.83 -2.84 -1.62
C LEU A 39 5.02 -1.46 -2.26
N GLU A 40 5.69 -1.42 -3.41
CA GLU A 40 5.97 -0.19 -4.14
C GLU A 40 5.07 -0.08 -5.36
N VAL A 41 4.20 0.93 -5.37
CA VAL A 41 3.35 1.29 -6.51
C VAL A 41 3.44 2.78 -6.83
N ASP A 42 4.44 3.46 -6.28
CA ASP A 42 4.70 4.89 -6.42
C ASP A 42 5.03 5.28 -7.87
N GLU A 43 4.97 6.57 -8.18
CA GLU A 43 5.34 7.11 -9.50
C GLU A 43 4.60 6.42 -10.66
N ASN A 44 3.27 6.41 -10.59
CA ASN A 44 2.37 5.86 -11.61
C ASN A 44 1.21 6.83 -11.91
N LYS A 45 0.19 6.36 -12.65
CA LYS A 45 -1.05 7.09 -12.94
C LYS A 45 -2.26 6.39 -12.32
N LEU A 46 -2.07 5.68 -11.20
CA LEU A 46 -3.15 4.99 -10.49
C LEU A 46 -4.07 6.01 -9.83
N SER A 47 -5.36 5.70 -9.76
CA SER A 47 -6.41 6.62 -9.33
C SER A 47 -7.47 5.90 -8.49
N GLY A 48 -8.41 6.67 -7.92
CA GLY A 48 -9.46 6.12 -7.06
C GLY A 48 -8.98 5.85 -5.63
N PRO A 49 -9.79 5.16 -4.80
CA PRO A 49 -9.46 4.94 -3.41
C PRO A 49 -8.35 3.91 -3.20
N ILE A 50 -7.61 4.07 -2.11
CA ILE A 50 -6.71 3.04 -1.60
C ILE A 50 -7.58 1.88 -1.09
N PRO A 51 -7.39 0.64 -1.58
CA PRO A 51 -8.19 -0.50 -1.15
C PRO A 51 -8.00 -0.82 0.34
N THR A 52 -9.11 -0.99 1.06
CA THR A 52 -9.12 -1.43 2.47
C THR A 52 -8.44 -2.80 2.66
N GLU A 53 -8.43 -3.62 1.61
CA GLU A 53 -7.83 -4.95 1.59
C GLU A 53 -6.32 -4.95 1.78
N LEU A 54 -5.64 -3.81 1.56
CA LEU A 54 -4.22 -3.68 1.90
C LEU A 54 -3.96 -3.86 3.40
N GLY A 55 -4.95 -3.60 4.26
CA GLY A 55 -4.89 -3.89 5.69
C GLY A 55 -4.81 -5.38 6.05
N ARG A 56 -4.82 -6.29 5.06
CA ARG A 56 -4.57 -7.73 5.25
C ARG A 56 -3.09 -8.10 5.17
N LEU A 57 -2.23 -7.19 4.71
CA LEU A 57 -0.80 -7.45 4.49
C LEU A 57 0.00 -7.32 5.80
N THR A 58 -0.45 -7.98 6.86
CA THR A 58 0.09 -7.81 8.23
C THR A 58 1.54 -8.23 8.40
N LEU A 59 2.15 -8.87 7.39
CA LEU A 59 3.57 -9.17 7.39
C LEU A 59 4.43 -8.02 6.85
N LEU A 60 3.85 -7.04 6.15
CA LEU A 60 4.54 -5.91 5.53
C LEU A 60 5.24 -5.06 6.61
N SER A 61 6.57 -5.08 6.63
CA SER A 61 7.38 -4.43 7.66
C SER A 61 8.08 -3.16 7.21
N ASP A 62 8.40 -3.06 5.92
CA ASP A 62 9.28 -2.00 5.47
C ASP A 62 8.44 -0.82 4.99
N GLU A 63 8.01 -0.81 3.74
CA GLU A 63 7.31 0.35 3.18
C GLU A 63 6.10 -0.02 2.33
N LEU A 64 5.02 0.76 2.53
CA LEU A 64 3.90 0.89 1.62
C LEU A 64 4.04 2.21 0.85
N ALA A 65 4.63 2.15 -0.34
CA ALA A 65 4.91 3.32 -1.17
C ALA A 65 3.80 3.52 -2.21
N LEU A 66 2.95 4.51 -1.96
CA LEU A 66 1.79 4.89 -2.79
C LEU A 66 1.94 6.30 -3.38
N ALA A 67 3.05 6.98 -3.09
CA ALA A 67 3.31 8.36 -3.46
C ALA A 67 3.25 8.61 -4.98
N ARG A 68 3.05 9.87 -5.37
CA ARG A 68 3.11 10.30 -6.78
C ARG A 68 2.16 9.51 -7.68
N ASN A 69 0.90 9.45 -7.27
CA ASN A 69 -0.21 8.87 -8.03
C ASN A 69 -1.39 9.87 -8.06
N GLN A 70 -2.58 9.39 -8.39
CA GLN A 70 -3.83 10.15 -8.41
C GLN A 70 -4.85 9.51 -7.46
N PHE A 71 -4.39 8.86 -6.37
CA PHE A 71 -5.29 8.28 -5.38
C PHE A 71 -6.19 9.35 -4.76
N SER A 72 -7.41 8.95 -4.41
CA SER A 72 -8.44 9.84 -3.90
C SER A 72 -9.29 9.26 -2.77
N GLY A 73 -9.92 10.12 -1.99
CA GLY A 73 -10.70 9.72 -0.82
C GLY A 73 -9.86 9.58 0.45
N PRO A 74 -10.45 9.04 1.53
CA PRO A 74 -9.77 8.94 2.81
C PRO A 74 -8.70 7.84 2.85
N ILE A 75 -7.73 8.01 3.74
CA ILE A 75 -6.80 6.94 4.09
C ILE A 75 -7.61 5.83 4.83
N PRO A 76 -7.55 4.56 4.39
CA PRO A 76 -8.27 3.49 5.06
C PRO A 76 -7.76 3.25 6.48
N SER A 77 -8.67 3.21 7.46
CA SER A 77 -8.36 2.86 8.86
C SER A 77 -7.75 1.46 9.01
N GLU A 78 -8.04 0.57 8.06
CA GLU A 78 -7.53 -0.80 7.99
C GLU A 78 -6.02 -0.87 7.85
N LEU A 79 -5.36 0.19 7.36
CA LEU A 79 -3.90 0.28 7.33
C LEU A 79 -3.30 0.30 8.76
N GLY A 80 -4.08 0.66 9.78
CA GLY A 80 -3.68 0.54 11.18
C GLY A 80 -3.50 -0.91 11.67
N ARG A 81 -3.83 -1.92 10.85
CA ARG A 81 -3.53 -3.34 11.14
C ARG A 81 -2.12 -3.74 10.76
N LEU A 82 -1.39 -2.89 10.04
CA LEU A 82 -0.02 -3.15 9.59
C LEU A 82 0.96 -2.82 10.71
N ASP A 83 0.88 -3.57 11.81
CA ASP A 83 1.64 -3.37 13.06
C ASP A 83 3.16 -3.41 12.91
N ARG A 84 3.65 -4.01 11.83
CA ARG A 84 5.08 -4.08 11.48
C ARG A 84 5.55 -2.94 10.60
N LEU A 85 4.65 -2.19 9.97
CA LEU A 85 4.99 -1.23 8.93
C LEU A 85 5.83 -0.08 9.50
N THR A 86 6.94 0.22 8.83
CA THR A 86 7.83 1.31 9.24
C THR A 86 7.73 2.55 8.35
N GLY A 87 7.25 2.41 7.11
CA GLY A 87 7.06 3.50 6.15
C GLY A 87 5.68 3.49 5.48
N LEU A 88 5.01 4.63 5.50
CA LEU A 88 3.82 4.91 4.67
C LEU A 88 4.02 6.22 3.91
N SER A 89 4.14 6.11 2.58
CA SER A 89 4.41 7.23 1.68
C SER A 89 3.18 7.47 0.81
N LEU A 90 2.47 8.58 1.06
CA LEU A 90 1.21 8.97 0.40
C LEU A 90 1.31 10.32 -0.31
N GLU A 91 2.44 11.01 -0.17
CA GLU A 91 2.65 12.34 -0.68
C GLU A 91 2.45 12.42 -2.21
N PHE A 92 2.12 13.61 -2.70
CA PHE A 92 1.80 13.83 -4.12
C PHE A 92 0.64 12.97 -4.65
N ASN A 93 -0.38 12.72 -3.81
CA ASN A 93 -1.69 12.23 -4.24
C ASN A 93 -2.76 13.32 -3.95
N PRO A 94 -3.06 14.22 -4.91
CA PRO A 94 -3.88 15.41 -4.65
C PRO A 94 -5.34 15.11 -4.31
N GLY A 95 -5.82 13.89 -4.55
CA GLY A 95 -7.18 13.48 -4.25
C GLY A 95 -7.37 12.93 -2.83
N ILE A 96 -6.29 12.63 -2.10
CA ILE A 96 -6.38 12.12 -0.72
C ILE A 96 -6.96 13.21 0.17
N ASN A 97 -7.94 12.85 0.97
CA ASN A 97 -8.69 13.79 1.80
C ASN A 97 -9.12 13.14 3.13
N GLY A 98 -9.97 13.84 3.90
CA GLY A 98 -10.40 13.38 5.22
C GLY A 98 -9.33 13.56 6.29
N THR A 99 -9.50 12.86 7.41
CA THR A 99 -8.58 12.90 8.55
C THR A 99 -7.65 11.69 8.55
N ILE A 100 -6.44 11.85 9.09
CA ILE A 100 -5.55 10.72 9.36
C ILE A 100 -6.25 9.78 10.35
N PRO A 101 -6.47 8.49 10.02
CA PRO A 101 -7.12 7.54 10.92
C PRO A 101 -6.34 7.39 12.23
N SER A 102 -7.03 7.42 13.36
CA SER A 102 -6.42 7.28 14.69
C SER A 102 -5.70 5.94 14.88
N GLU A 103 -6.11 4.93 14.12
CA GLU A 103 -5.53 3.59 14.08
C GLU A 103 -4.07 3.62 13.63
N LEU A 104 -3.67 4.57 12.76
CA LEU A 104 -2.26 4.77 12.40
C LEU A 104 -1.44 5.29 13.59
N GLY A 105 -2.07 6.02 14.52
CA GLY A 105 -1.41 6.49 15.74
C GLY A 105 -1.01 5.38 16.70
N GLY A 106 -1.54 4.16 16.54
CA GLY A 106 -1.14 2.97 17.29
C GLY A 106 0.15 2.31 16.76
N LEU A 107 0.62 2.70 15.56
CA LEU A 107 1.77 2.10 14.91
C LEU A 107 3.05 2.80 15.38
N THR A 108 3.63 2.32 16.49
CA THR A 108 4.76 2.99 17.17
C THR A 108 6.05 3.06 16.35
N SER A 109 6.18 2.22 15.32
CA SER A 109 7.34 2.15 14.44
C SER A 109 7.12 2.87 13.10
N LEU A 110 5.92 3.40 12.86
CA LEU A 110 5.55 4.00 11.59
C LEU A 110 6.10 5.43 11.45
N THR A 111 6.76 5.67 10.33
CA THR A 111 7.06 7.01 9.82
C THR A 111 6.14 7.28 8.62
N THR A 112 5.52 8.46 8.59
CA THR A 112 4.59 8.85 7.53
C THR A 112 5.11 10.04 6.73
N ASN A 113 5.04 9.96 5.41
CA ASN A 113 5.14 11.10 4.50
C ASN A 113 3.75 11.31 3.87
N LEU A 114 3.05 12.36 4.30
CA LEU A 114 1.68 12.69 3.87
C LEU A 114 1.67 13.96 3.01
#